data_AF-Q6PWT8-F1
#
_entry.id   AF-Q6PWT8-F1
#
_cell.length_a   1.000
_cell.length_b   1.000
_cell.length_c   1.000
_cell.angle_alpha   90.00
_cell.angle_beta   90.00
_cell.angle_gamma   90.00
#
_symmetry.space_group_name_H-M   'P 1'
#
loop_
_entity.id
_entity.type
_entity.pdbx_description
1 polymer ?
#
loop_
_entity_poly.entity_id
_entity_poly.type
_entity_poly.pdbx_seq_one_letter_code
_entity_poly.pdbx_strand_id
1 'polypeptide(L)'
;MEDSTDSIAVDMETIYLGGKEHVIRTGHGCVSVILYGDEEKPPLITYPDVALNHMSCFQGLFFSPEAASLLLHNFCIYHITPPGHELGAASICPDVPVPSVDDLCDQILEVLNHFRLGAVMCMGAMAGAYLLTLFAVY
;
A
#
# COMPACT_ATOMS: atom_id res chain seq x y z
N MET A 1 15.19 37.08 -16.76
CA MET A 1 14.59 35.76 -17.07
C MET A 1 14.67 34.98 -15.79
N GLU A 2 13.59 35.02 -15.02
CA GLU A 2 13.43 34.25 -13.79
C GLU A 2 12.96 32.86 -14.21
N ASP A 3 13.82 31.87 -14.00
CA ASP A 3 13.46 30.46 -14.09
C ASP A 3 12.82 30.10 -12.75
N SER A 4 11.49 30.21 -12.69
CA SER A 4 10.70 29.81 -11.52
C SER A 4 10.49 28.29 -11.62
N THR A 5 11.40 27.54 -10.99
CA THR A 5 11.14 26.14 -10.64
C THR A 5 10.03 26.15 -9.59
N ASP A 6 8.82 25.88 -10.03
CA ASP A 6 7.63 25.72 -9.20
C ASP A 6 7.75 24.41 -8.40
N SER A 7 8.60 24.44 -7.39
CA SER A 7 8.72 23.35 -6.42
C SER A 7 7.50 23.44 -5.50
N ILE A 8 6.44 22.73 -5.86
CA ILE A 8 5.34 22.45 -4.93
C ILE A 8 5.97 21.67 -3.77
N ALA A 9 6.22 22.37 -2.67
CA ALA A 9 6.62 21.75 -1.42
C ALA A 9 5.46 20.86 -0.99
N VAL A 10 5.56 19.56 -1.28
CA VAL A 10 4.63 18.58 -0.75
C VAL A 10 4.83 18.62 0.76
N ASP A 11 3.85 19.19 1.47
CA ASP A 11 3.96 19.41 2.90
C ASP A 11 4.08 18.07 3.61
N MET A 12 5.31 17.80 4.05
CA MET A 12 5.76 16.47 4.43
C MET A 12 4.92 15.91 5.59
N GLU A 13 4.46 16.77 6.50
CA GLU A 13 3.58 16.43 7.61
C GLU A 13 2.20 15.90 7.16
N THR A 14 1.69 16.36 6.01
CA THR A 14 0.41 15.90 5.45
C THR A 14 0.52 14.47 4.91
N ILE A 15 1.70 14.07 4.41
CA ILE A 15 1.98 12.71 3.95
C ILE A 15 2.08 11.74 5.16
N TYR A 16 2.54 12.21 6.31
CA TYR A 16 2.71 11.36 7.50
C TYR A 16 1.39 11.03 8.23
N LEU A 17 0.34 11.84 8.06
CA LEU A 17 -0.92 11.72 8.81
C LEU A 17 -2.20 11.73 7.94
N GLY A 18 -2.10 12.01 6.63
CA GLY A 18 -3.25 12.33 5.79
C GLY A 18 -3.80 11.22 4.90
N GLY A 19 -3.26 10.00 4.98
CA GLY A 19 -3.74 8.88 4.17
C GLY A 19 -5.18 8.49 4.53
N LYS A 20 -6.02 8.24 3.54
CA LYS A 20 -7.41 7.80 3.77
C LYS A 20 -7.45 6.28 3.96
N GLU A 21 -7.69 5.83 5.19
CA GLU A 21 -7.83 4.41 5.52
C GLU A 21 -9.17 3.85 5.02
N HIS A 22 -9.11 2.67 4.39
CA HIS A 22 -10.27 1.89 3.97
C HIS A 22 -10.11 0.46 4.43
N VAL A 23 -11.09 -0.05 5.18
CA VAL A 23 -11.13 -1.44 5.62
C VAL A 23 -12.00 -2.23 4.66
N ILE A 24 -11.38 -3.18 3.95
CA ILE A 24 -12.02 -4.01 2.94
C ILE A 24 -12.30 -5.38 3.54
N ARG A 25 -13.55 -5.83 3.46
CA ARG A 25 -13.93 -7.18 3.89
C ARG A 25 -13.67 -8.13 2.73
N THR A 26 -12.78 -9.08 2.96
CA THR A 26 -12.39 -10.10 1.98
C THR A 26 -12.91 -11.48 2.35
N GLY A 27 -12.83 -12.45 1.43
CA GLY A 27 -13.11 -13.86 1.71
C GLY A 27 -12.30 -14.45 2.87
N HIS A 28 -11.10 -13.91 3.13
CA HIS A 28 -10.13 -14.42 4.11
C HIS A 28 -9.88 -13.45 5.28
N GLY A 29 -10.81 -12.53 5.55
CA GLY A 29 -10.71 -11.58 6.67
C GLY A 29 -10.79 -10.12 6.24
N CYS A 30 -10.48 -9.19 7.14
CA CYS A 30 -10.43 -7.77 6.78
C CYS A 30 -9.00 -7.37 6.42
N VAL A 31 -8.87 -6.55 5.37
CA VAL A 31 -7.59 -5.97 4.94
C VAL A 31 -7.72 -4.45 5.03
N SER A 32 -6.76 -3.80 5.68
CA SER A 32 -6.70 -2.32 5.73
C SER A 32 -5.86 -1.81 4.57
N VAL A 33 -6.37 -0.81 3.86
CA VAL A 33 -5.68 -0.14 2.75
C VAL A 33 -5.66 1.35 3.02
N ILE A 34 -4.48 1.96 3.01
CA ILE A 34 -4.32 3.39 3.19
C ILE A 34 -3.97 4.03 1.85
N LEU A 35 -4.77 5.01 1.45
CA LEU A 35 -4.64 5.70 0.18
C LEU A 35 -3.90 7.02 0.34
N TYR A 36 -2.94 7.27 -0.54
CA TYR A 36 -2.24 8.54 -0.68
C TYR A 36 -2.30 9.05 -2.11
N GLY A 37 -2.59 10.33 -2.26
CA GLY A 37 -2.69 10.99 -3.56
C GLY A 37 -4.11 10.97 -4.12
N ASP A 38 -4.20 11.12 -5.44
CA ASP A 38 -5.45 11.34 -6.17
C ASP A 38 -5.84 10.08 -6.93
N GLU A 39 -7.05 9.56 -6.69
CA GLU A 39 -7.61 8.34 -7.29
C GLU A 39 -7.71 8.41 -8.83
N GLU A 40 -7.64 9.60 -9.44
CA GLU A 40 -7.59 9.76 -10.91
C GLU A 40 -6.22 9.39 -11.51
N LYS A 41 -5.17 9.30 -10.69
CA LYS A 41 -3.81 8.97 -11.14
C LYS A 41 -3.61 7.45 -11.27
N PRO A 42 -2.62 7.01 -12.06
CA PRO A 42 -2.26 5.60 -12.14
C PRO A 42 -2.04 4.96 -10.76
N PRO A 43 -2.64 3.79 -10.48
CA PRO A 43 -2.53 3.15 -9.17
C PRO A 43 -1.17 2.46 -8.98
N LEU A 44 -0.56 2.71 -7.83
CA LEU A 44 0.63 2.03 -7.32
C LEU A 44 0.24 1.29 -6.03
N ILE A 45 0.21 -0.03 -6.06
CA ILE A 45 -0.02 -0.83 -4.85
C ILE A 45 1.30 -1.13 -4.17
N THR A 46 1.30 -1.11 -2.83
CA THR A 46 2.46 -1.55 -2.06
C THR A 46 2.10 -2.68 -1.12
N TYR A 47 3.03 -3.63 -0.94
CA TYR A 47 2.88 -4.74 0.00
C TYR A 47 4.16 -4.91 0.85
N PRO A 48 4.07 -4.82 2.20
CA PRO A 48 5.24 -4.80 3.07
C PRO A 48 5.91 -6.18 3.22
N ASP A 49 7.09 -6.19 3.84
CA ASP A 49 7.75 -7.43 4.28
C ASP A 49 7.12 -8.00 5.56
N VAL A 50 7.45 -9.25 5.89
CA VAL A 50 7.01 -9.91 7.13
C VAL A 50 7.40 -9.09 8.35
N ALA A 51 6.46 -9.01 9.31
CA ALA A 51 6.61 -8.27 10.56
C ALA A 51 6.78 -6.75 10.41
N LEU A 52 6.62 -6.22 9.19
CA LEU A 52 6.57 -4.79 8.91
C LEU A 52 5.17 -4.38 8.45
N ASN A 53 4.84 -3.11 8.63
CA ASN A 53 3.66 -2.51 8.06
C ASN A 53 4.07 -1.42 7.06
N HIS A 54 3.11 -0.77 6.42
CA HIS A 54 3.42 0.24 5.41
C HIS A 54 4.31 1.38 5.95
N MET A 55 4.09 1.80 7.21
CA MET A 55 4.95 2.78 7.88
C MET A 55 6.37 2.23 8.01
N SER A 56 6.57 1.14 8.76
CA SER A 56 7.94 0.65 9.01
C SER A 56 8.67 0.16 7.74
N CYS A 57 7.93 -0.28 6.72
CA CYS A 57 8.50 -0.82 5.49
C CYS A 57 8.83 0.24 4.43
N PHE A 58 7.95 1.24 4.24
CA PHE A 58 8.07 2.19 3.12
C PHE A 58 8.33 3.63 3.56
N GLN A 59 8.19 3.96 4.86
CA GLN A 59 8.41 5.32 5.35
C GLN A 59 9.77 5.90 4.96
N GLY A 60 10.84 5.09 4.95
CA GLY A 60 12.17 5.55 4.54
C GLY A 60 12.21 6.03 3.08
N LEU A 61 11.41 5.44 2.20
CA LEU A 61 11.29 5.84 0.80
C LEU A 61 10.53 7.16 0.67
N PHE A 62 9.43 7.32 1.43
CA PHE A 62 8.61 8.53 1.42
C PHE A 62 9.20 9.67 2.28
N PHE A 63 10.27 9.42 3.05
CA PHE A 63 11.00 10.47 3.77
C PHE A 63 11.98 11.24 2.85
N SER A 64 12.37 10.69 1.70
CA SER A 64 13.12 11.48 0.72
C SER A 64 12.13 12.38 -0.03
N PRO A 65 12.25 13.72 0.06
CA PRO A 65 11.31 14.63 -0.59
C PRO A 65 11.31 14.47 -2.11
N GLU A 66 12.45 14.11 -2.72
CA GLU A 66 12.55 13.84 -4.16
C GLU A 66 11.77 12.58 -4.55
N ALA A 67 11.94 11.49 -3.79
CA ALA A 67 11.24 10.23 -4.06
C ALA A 67 9.74 10.37 -3.78
N ALA A 68 9.37 10.99 -2.66
CA ALA A 68 7.98 11.24 -2.29
C ALA A 68 7.30 12.14 -3.32
N SER A 69 7.95 13.23 -3.74
CA SER A 69 7.44 14.12 -4.79
C SER A 69 7.23 13.34 -6.09
N LEU A 70 8.21 12.55 -6.53
CA LEU A 70 8.07 11.76 -7.76
C LEU A 70 6.92 10.74 -7.68
N LEU A 71 6.76 10.05 -6.56
CA LEU A 71 5.75 9.01 -6.41
C LEU A 71 4.34 9.59 -6.24
N LEU A 72 4.17 10.54 -5.31
CA LEU A 72 2.86 11.13 -5.00
C LEU A 72 2.37 12.09 -6.10
N HIS A 73 3.29 12.69 -6.86
CA HIS A 73 2.91 13.50 -8.02
C HIS A 73 2.38 12.64 -9.16
N ASN A 74 2.95 11.45 -9.40
CA ASN A 74 2.62 10.64 -10.57
C ASN A 74 1.63 9.50 -10.32
N PHE A 75 1.45 9.06 -9.07
CA PHE A 75 0.65 7.89 -8.74
C PHE A 75 -0.36 8.15 -7.62
N CYS A 76 -1.42 7.35 -7.62
CA CYS A 76 -2.25 7.10 -6.45
C CYS A 76 -1.71 5.87 -5.74
N ILE A 77 -1.30 6.00 -4.48
CA ILE A 77 -0.62 4.93 -3.76
C ILE A 77 -1.59 4.23 -2.82
N TYR A 78 -1.67 2.91 -2.94
CA TYR A 78 -2.52 2.04 -2.13
C TYR A 78 -1.62 1.16 -1.28
N HIS A 79 -1.46 1.53 -0.01
CA HIS A 79 -0.70 0.72 0.94
C HIS A 79 -1.57 -0.37 1.52
N ILE A 80 -1.40 -1.60 1.01
CA ILE A 80 -2.10 -2.78 1.51
C ILE A 80 -1.41 -3.22 2.80
N THR A 81 -2.14 -3.24 3.90
CA THR A 81 -1.68 -3.78 5.19
C THR A 81 -2.19 -5.21 5.34
N PRO A 82 -1.31 -6.21 5.35
CA PRO A 82 -1.70 -7.61 5.52
C PRO A 82 -2.40 -7.82 6.87
N PRO A 83 -3.30 -8.82 6.99
CA PRO A 83 -3.97 -9.12 8.25
C PRO A 83 -2.98 -9.31 9.41
N GLY A 84 -3.24 -8.68 10.55
CA GLY A 84 -2.41 -8.76 11.75
C GLY A 84 -1.16 -7.88 11.73
N HIS A 85 -0.89 -7.16 10.63
CA HIS A 85 0.21 -6.20 10.53
C HIS A 85 -0.26 -4.76 10.81
N GLU A 86 -1.56 -4.55 11.03
CA GLU A 86 -2.10 -3.25 11.44
C GLU A 86 -1.59 -2.80 12.81
N LEU A 87 -1.51 -1.48 13.01
CA LEU A 87 -1.08 -0.91 14.27
C LEU A 87 -2.11 -1.23 15.36
N GLY A 88 -1.67 -1.93 16.41
CA GLY A 88 -2.57 -2.34 17.50
C GLY A 88 -3.40 -3.58 17.17
N ALA A 89 -3.01 -4.37 16.16
CA ALA A 89 -3.64 -5.65 15.86
C ALA A 89 -3.78 -6.51 17.12
N ALA A 90 -4.96 -7.14 17.27
CA ALA A 90 -5.16 -8.13 18.34
C ALA A 90 -4.29 -9.36 18.08
N SER A 91 -3.94 -10.09 19.14
CA SER A 91 -3.28 -11.38 18.98
C SER A 91 -4.13 -12.32 18.14
N ILE A 92 -3.51 -12.99 17.18
CA ILE A 92 -4.18 -13.96 16.32
C ILE A 92 -4.76 -15.08 17.20
N CYS A 93 -6.06 -15.32 17.09
CA CYS A 93 -6.71 -16.43 17.76
C CYS A 93 -6.18 -17.75 17.16
N PRO A 94 -5.70 -18.72 17.96
CA PRO A 94 -5.14 -19.97 17.43
C PRO A 94 -6.14 -20.82 16.66
N ASP A 95 -7.45 -20.59 16.85
CA ASP A 95 -8.52 -21.27 16.13
C ASP A 95 -8.80 -20.65 14.75
N VAL A 96 -8.21 -19.48 14.44
CA VAL A 96 -8.35 -18.83 13.14
C VAL A 96 -7.25 -19.37 12.20
N PRO A 97 -7.62 -19.95 11.06
CA PRO A 97 -6.63 -20.43 10.10
C PRO A 97 -5.80 -19.26 9.57
N VAL A 98 -4.49 -19.44 9.55
CA VAL A 98 -3.56 -18.48 8.93
C VAL A 98 -3.76 -18.54 7.42
N PRO A 99 -3.93 -17.39 6.74
CA PRO A 99 -4.10 -17.37 5.29
C PRO A 99 -2.86 -17.95 4.59
N SER A 100 -3.11 -18.77 3.57
CA SER A 100 -2.08 -19.24 2.65
C SER A 100 -1.63 -18.12 1.72
N VAL A 101 -0.55 -18.36 0.98
CA VAL A 101 -0.04 -17.41 -0.02
C VAL A 101 -1.09 -17.14 -1.11
N ASP A 102 -1.80 -18.17 -1.55
CA ASP A 102 -2.87 -18.04 -2.56
C ASP A 102 -4.03 -17.21 -2.00
N ASP A 103 -4.42 -17.44 -0.73
CA ASP A 103 -5.46 -16.64 -0.06
C ASP A 103 -5.07 -15.14 0.02
N LEU A 104 -3.78 -14.85 0.26
CA LEU A 104 -3.27 -13.47 0.26
C LEU A 104 -3.28 -12.86 -1.16
N CYS A 105 -3.00 -13.65 -2.20
CA CYS A 105 -3.14 -13.19 -3.58
C CYS A 105 -4.60 -12.89 -3.93
N ASP A 106 -5.54 -13.73 -3.50
CA ASP A 106 -6.98 -13.50 -3.67
C ASP A 106 -7.42 -12.22 -2.93
N GLN A 107 -6.88 -11.96 -1.72
CA GLN A 107 -7.11 -10.70 -1.01
C GLN A 107 -6.65 -9.48 -1.81
N ILE A 108 -5.47 -9.55 -2.45
CA ILE A 108 -4.98 -8.46 -3.31
C ILE A 108 -5.96 -8.26 -4.47
N LEU A 109 -6.43 -9.33 -5.11
CA LEU A 109 -7.41 -9.23 -6.20
C LEU A 109 -8.72 -8.57 -5.75
N GLU A 110 -9.23 -8.95 -4.57
CA GLU A 110 -10.44 -8.36 -4.00
C GLU A 110 -10.26 -6.87 -3.67
N VAL A 111 -9.09 -6.47 -3.18
CA VAL A 111 -8.72 -5.05 -2.98
C VAL A 111 -8.74 -4.30 -4.29
N LEU A 112 -8.11 -4.83 -5.34
CA LEU A 112 -8.10 -4.20 -6.67
C LEU A 112 -9.51 -4.06 -7.24
N ASN A 113 -10.34 -5.09 -7.10
CA ASN A 113 -11.73 -5.09 -7.55
C ASN A 113 -12.58 -4.07 -6.77
N HIS A 114 -12.36 -3.91 -5.46
CA HIS A 114 -13.06 -2.94 -4.63
C HIS A 114 -12.86 -1.51 -5.16
N PHE A 115 -11.62 -1.15 -5.48
CA PHE A 115 -11.26 0.16 -6.05
C PHE A 115 -11.40 0.23 -7.57
N ARG A 116 -11.84 -0.86 -8.23
CA ARG A 116 -12.00 -0.96 -9.70
C ARG A 116 -10.72 -0.66 -10.48
N LEU A 117 -9.59 -1.13 -9.96
CA LEU A 117 -8.27 -0.90 -10.54
C LEU A 117 -8.00 -1.95 -11.63
N GLY A 118 -7.86 -1.51 -12.88
CA GLY A 118 -7.64 -2.41 -14.02
C GLY A 118 -6.18 -2.82 -14.24
N ALA A 119 -5.26 -1.84 -14.21
CA ALA A 119 -3.83 -2.07 -14.34
C ALA A 119 -3.11 -1.30 -13.24
N VAL A 120 -2.22 -1.98 -12.51
CA VAL A 120 -1.52 -1.41 -11.36
C VAL A 120 -0.02 -1.58 -11.49
N MET A 121 0.72 -0.60 -10.98
CA MET A 121 2.13 -0.77 -10.67
C MET A 121 2.27 -1.39 -9.28
N CYS A 122 3.22 -2.29 -9.09
CA CYS A 122 3.42 -3.01 -7.83
C CYS A 122 4.76 -2.65 -7.21
N MET A 123 4.78 -2.36 -5.91
CA MET A 123 5.99 -2.16 -5.13
C MET A 123 5.97 -3.01 -3.86
N GLY A 124 6.76 -4.06 -3.82
CA GLY A 124 6.87 -4.94 -2.66
C GLY A 124 8.25 -4.90 -2.03
N ALA A 125 8.33 -5.23 -0.74
CA ALA A 125 9.60 -5.50 -0.06
C ALA A 125 9.67 -6.98 0.33
N MET A 126 10.75 -7.66 -0.08
CA MET A 126 11.04 -9.07 0.26
C MET A 126 9.79 -9.99 0.16
N ALA A 127 9.14 -10.37 1.26
CA ALA A 127 7.94 -11.22 1.22
C ALA A 127 6.77 -10.57 0.45
N GLY A 128 6.59 -9.25 0.58
CA GLY A 128 5.61 -8.52 -0.22
C GLY A 128 5.98 -8.47 -1.69
N ALA A 129 7.27 -8.41 -2.04
CA ALA A 129 7.70 -8.52 -3.43
C ALA A 129 7.45 -9.93 -3.99
N TYR A 130 7.68 -10.97 -3.19
CA TYR A 130 7.35 -12.35 -3.54
C TYR A 130 5.84 -12.51 -3.81
N LEU A 131 5.00 -12.03 -2.89
CA LEU A 131 3.53 -12.08 -3.03
C LEU A 131 3.04 -11.34 -4.27
N LEU A 132 3.50 -10.10 -4.49
CA LEU A 132 3.12 -9.31 -5.67
C LEU A 132 3.61 -9.92 -6.98
N THR A 133 4.79 -10.56 -6.97
CA THR A 133 5.31 -11.26 -8.14
C THR A 133 4.48 -12.50 -8.44
N LEU A 134 4.12 -13.27 -7.41
CA LEU A 134 3.26 -14.44 -7.57
C LEU A 134 1.88 -14.04 -8.08
N PHE A 135 1.28 -12.99 -7.49
CA PHE A 135 0.03 -12.41 -7.95
C PHE A 135 0.07 -12.00 -9.43
N ALA A 136 1.19 -11.44 -9.90
CA ALA A 136 1.34 -11.00 -11.29
C ALA A 136 1.47 -12.15 -12.31
N VAL A 137 1.84 -13.36 -11.87
CA VAL A 137 1.93 -14.55 -12.74
C VAL A 137 0.73 -15.48 -12.61
N TYR A 138 -0.19 -15.16 -11.70
CA TYR A 138 -1.39 -15.93 -11.41
C TYR A 138 -2.42 -15.85 -12.54
#